data_AF-A0ABD5X1W1-F1
#
_entry.id   AF-A0ABD5X1W1-F1
#
_cell.length_a   1.000
_cell.length_b   1.000
_cell.length_c   1.000
_cell.angle_alpha   90.00
_cell.angle_beta   90.00
_cell.angle_gamma   90.00
#
_symmetry.space_group_name_H-M   'P 1'
#
loop_
_entity.id
_entity.type
_entity.pdbx_description
1 polymer ?
#
loop_
_entity_poly.entity_id
_entity_poly.type
_entity_poly.pdbx_seq_one_letter_code
_entity_poly.pdbx_strand_id
1 'polypeptide(L)'
;MPAWAAFLGLTVLTLGVVLAFARRSADSIDQFAPTDAPTTESTAIPPDDSSALFPRNATTNRPESPEPVLRNPDATTDSESKREPDIVLTPVAMMANVAFTQGVILFGLVLSAWYFDIPADAFGSGIGTGGGAAVVVGVGFGIVLWGANELSTTVADAVGAAYDERVRELLAPESIGGWIALFGVVLPIIAVSEELLFRGALIGVPEMGFGLNVWVLAFLSSLAFALGHGAQGRVGVVVTGALGLVLAGGYVVTGSLLIVIVAHYVINALEFAVHELPAISI
;
A
#
# COMPACT_ATOMS: atom_id res chain seq x y z
N MET A 1 22.88 30.33 3.30
CA MET A 1 23.71 29.16 2.88
C MET A 1 22.89 27.93 3.20
N PRO A 2 22.80 26.93 2.31
CA PRO A 2 21.91 25.80 2.51
C PRO A 2 22.19 25.06 3.82
N ALA A 3 21.16 24.83 4.63
CA ALA A 3 21.25 24.13 5.91
C ALA A 3 21.04 22.61 5.72
N TRP A 4 21.92 21.99 4.92
CA TRP A 4 21.83 20.59 4.46
C TRP A 4 21.52 19.59 5.59
N ALA A 5 22.23 19.70 6.72
CA ALA A 5 22.08 18.76 7.85
C ALA A 5 20.71 18.89 8.53
N ALA A 6 20.18 20.11 8.65
CA ALA A 6 18.88 20.34 9.27
C ALA A 6 17.74 19.81 8.38
N PHE A 7 17.83 20.05 7.07
CA PHE A 7 16.88 19.48 6.11
C PHE A 7 16.92 17.95 6.11
N LEU A 8 18.10 17.34 5.99
CA LEU A 8 18.25 15.88 5.98
C LEU A 8 17.72 15.25 7.29
N GLY A 9 18.00 15.87 8.44
CA GLY A 9 17.47 15.42 9.73
C GLY A 9 15.94 15.42 9.76
N LEU A 10 15.30 16.46 9.22
CA LEU A 10 13.85 16.53 9.09
C LEU A 10 13.31 15.50 8.08
N THR A 11 13.99 15.29 6.94
CA THR A 11 13.61 14.27 5.96
C THR A 11 13.62 12.87 6.57
N VAL A 12 14.65 12.52 7.34
CA VAL A 12 14.73 11.23 8.04
C VAL A 12 13.64 11.11 9.11
N LEU A 13 13.32 12.19 9.82
CA LEU A 13 12.20 12.22 10.76
C LEU A 13 10.87 11.97 10.04
N THR A 14 10.62 12.67 8.93
CA THR A 14 9.43 12.46 8.09
C THR A 14 9.33 11.03 7.60
N LEU A 15 10.45 10.44 7.12
CA LEU A 15 10.50 9.03 6.73
C LEU A 15 10.11 8.11 7.90
N GLY A 16 10.66 8.34 9.09
CA GLY A 16 10.31 7.55 10.28
C GLY A 16 8.82 7.62 10.62
N VAL A 17 8.22 8.81 10.50
CA VAL A 17 6.78 9.02 10.68
C VAL A 17 5.99 8.25 9.62
N VAL A 18 6.35 8.37 8.34
CA VAL A 18 5.70 7.65 7.22
C VAL A 18 5.73 6.14 7.46
N LEU A 19 6.89 5.58 7.81
CA LEU A 19 7.03 4.15 8.08
C LEU A 19 6.19 3.69 9.28
N ALA A 20 6.11 4.51 10.33
CA ALA A 20 5.29 4.20 11.51
C ALA A 20 3.79 4.20 11.17
N PHE A 21 3.32 5.16 10.38
CA PHE A 21 1.93 5.19 9.92
C PHE A 21 1.62 4.06 8.95
N ALA A 22 2.49 3.79 7.97
CA ALA A 22 2.33 2.69 7.03
C ALA A 22 2.16 1.34 7.70
N ARG A 23 2.97 1.05 8.73
CA ARG A 23 2.84 -0.18 9.52
C ARG A 23 1.49 -0.26 10.25
N ARG A 24 1.08 0.81 10.92
CA ARG A 24 -0.21 0.84 11.63
C ARG A 24 -1.41 0.74 10.68
N SER A 25 -1.31 1.33 9.49
CA SER A 25 -2.34 1.21 8.45
C SER A 25 -2.45 -0.22 7.94
N ALA A 26 -1.33 -0.89 7.69
CA ALA A 26 -1.32 -2.31 7.31
C ALA A 26 -1.99 -3.19 8.39
N ASP A 27 -1.61 -3.02 9.66
CA ASP A 27 -2.20 -3.75 10.78
C ASP A 27 -3.71 -3.53 10.92
N SER A 28 -4.21 -2.34 10.54
CA SER A 28 -5.63 -2.00 10.59
C SER A 28 -6.40 -2.64 9.44
N ILE A 29 -5.85 -2.59 8.22
CA ILE A 29 -6.47 -3.18 7.03
C ILE A 29 -6.66 -4.70 7.23
N ASP A 30 -5.71 -5.38 7.86
CA ASP A 30 -5.83 -6.82 8.18
C ASP A 30 -6.94 -7.15 9.17
N GLN A 31 -7.26 -6.24 10.11
CA GLN A 31 -8.30 -6.45 11.12
C GLN A 31 -9.73 -6.32 10.57
N PHE A 32 -9.92 -5.54 9.51
CA PHE A 32 -11.23 -5.36 8.86
C PHE A 32 -11.43 -6.28 7.66
N ALA A 33 -10.57 -7.29 7.47
CA ALA A 33 -10.76 -8.32 6.47
C ALA A 33 -11.97 -9.21 6.85
N PRO A 34 -13.00 -9.36 5.99
CA PRO A 34 -13.99 -10.41 6.15
C PRO A 34 -13.28 -11.77 6.23
N THR A 35 -13.53 -12.54 7.28
CA THR A 35 -12.99 -13.89 7.44
C THR A 35 -13.75 -14.85 6.52
N ASP A 36 -13.61 -14.70 5.21
CA ASP A 36 -14.13 -15.65 4.22
C ASP A 36 -12.95 -16.36 3.53
N ALA A 37 -12.10 -16.99 4.34
CA ALA A 37 -11.29 -18.10 3.86
C ALA A 37 -11.81 -19.35 4.57
N PRO A 38 -12.34 -20.36 3.86
CA PRO A 38 -12.62 -21.63 4.49
C PRO A 38 -11.27 -22.18 4.95
N THR A 39 -11.04 -22.18 6.25
CA THR A 39 -10.04 -23.05 6.85
C THR A 39 -10.39 -24.46 6.41
N THR A 40 -9.62 -24.99 5.46
CA THR A 40 -9.57 -26.43 5.22
C THR A 40 -9.04 -27.05 6.50
N GLU A 41 -9.95 -27.31 7.45
CA GLU A 41 -9.77 -28.32 8.47
C GLU A 41 -9.48 -29.61 7.72
N SER A 42 -8.21 -30.01 7.79
CA SER A 42 -7.76 -31.32 7.38
C SER A 42 -8.53 -32.35 8.20
N THR A 43 -9.64 -32.85 7.65
CA THR A 43 -10.34 -34.02 8.17
C THR A 43 -9.43 -35.22 7.87
N ALA A 44 -8.49 -35.46 8.77
CA ALA A 44 -7.75 -36.71 8.80
C ALA A 44 -8.75 -37.82 9.12
N ILE A 45 -9.11 -38.59 8.09
CA ILE A 45 -9.82 -39.86 8.21
C ILE A 45 -8.90 -40.82 8.99
N PRO A 46 -9.27 -41.33 10.18
CA PRO A 46 -8.52 -42.40 10.81
C PRO A 46 -8.84 -43.72 10.09
N PRO A 47 -7.85 -44.61 9.89
CA PRO A 47 -8.12 -45.92 9.31
C PRO A 47 -8.89 -46.80 10.30
N ASP A 48 -9.85 -47.51 9.73
CA ASP A 48 -10.69 -48.58 10.28
C ASP A 48 -9.84 -49.64 11.00
N ASP A 49 -10.19 -49.97 12.25
CA ASP A 49 -9.78 -51.24 12.84
C ASP A 49 -10.92 -51.88 13.64
N SER A 50 -11.12 -53.13 13.33
CA SER A 50 -12.24 -53.98 13.67
C SER A 50 -12.15 -54.57 15.08
N SER A 51 -13.25 -54.59 15.84
CA SER A 51 -13.61 -55.75 16.71
C SER A 51 -14.97 -55.59 17.44
N ALA A 52 -15.91 -56.46 17.04
CA ALA A 52 -16.81 -57.27 17.85
C ALA A 52 -17.57 -56.65 19.06
N LEU A 53 -18.92 -56.65 19.00
CA LEU A 53 -19.84 -57.57 19.72
C LEU A 53 -21.30 -57.06 19.70
N PHE A 54 -22.20 -57.92 19.22
CA PHE A 54 -23.68 -57.84 19.17
C PHE A 54 -24.34 -57.87 20.59
N PRO A 55 -25.70 -57.92 20.75
CA PRO A 55 -26.82 -57.11 20.20
C PRO A 55 -27.97 -56.81 21.24
N ARG A 56 -29.06 -56.18 20.75
CA ARG A 56 -30.53 -56.41 21.05
C ARG A 56 -31.36 -55.43 21.90
N ASN A 57 -32.52 -55.11 21.28
CA ASN A 57 -33.90 -54.93 21.81
C ASN A 57 -34.21 -53.67 22.64
N ALA A 58 -35.44 -53.15 22.75
CA ALA A 58 -36.69 -53.03 21.98
C ALA A 58 -37.67 -52.31 22.94
N THR A 59 -38.61 -51.48 22.43
CA THR A 59 -39.88 -51.03 23.09
C THR A 59 -39.76 -50.13 24.35
N THR A 60 -40.58 -49.14 24.72
CA THR A 60 -41.95 -48.66 24.40
C THR A 60 -42.26 -47.36 25.19
N ASN A 61 -43.14 -46.51 24.65
CA ASN A 61 -44.21 -45.70 25.31
C ASN A 61 -43.97 -44.45 26.19
N ARG A 62 -44.53 -43.33 25.66
CA ARG A 62 -45.38 -42.25 26.23
C ARG A 62 -44.80 -41.14 27.15
N PRO A 63 -45.44 -39.94 27.13
CA PRO A 63 -44.83 -38.66 27.50
C PRO A 63 -45.20 -38.17 28.91
N GLU A 64 -44.26 -37.52 29.59
CA GLU A 64 -44.53 -36.68 30.76
C GLU A 64 -44.35 -35.20 30.43
N SER A 65 -45.26 -34.39 30.96
CA SER A 65 -45.39 -32.95 30.75
C SER A 65 -44.35 -32.17 31.59
N PRO A 66 -44.02 -30.91 31.21
CA PRO A 66 -42.86 -30.22 31.76
C PRO A 66 -43.16 -29.54 33.11
N GLU A 67 -42.25 -29.70 34.08
CA GLU A 67 -42.19 -28.86 35.28
C GLU A 67 -41.74 -27.43 34.93
N PRO A 68 -42.27 -26.39 35.59
CA PRO A 68 -41.85 -25.02 35.35
C PRO A 68 -40.53 -24.75 36.07
N VAL A 69 -39.43 -24.72 35.32
CA VAL A 69 -38.17 -24.15 35.80
C VAL A 69 -38.39 -22.67 36.07
N LEU A 70 -38.28 -22.26 37.33
CA LEU A 70 -38.30 -20.88 37.77
C LEU A 70 -37.21 -20.09 37.03
N ARG A 71 -37.65 -19.24 36.10
CA ARG A 71 -36.81 -18.28 35.37
C ARG A 71 -36.36 -17.20 36.36
N ASN A 72 -35.09 -17.23 36.75
CA ASN A 72 -34.43 -16.10 37.40
C ASN A 72 -34.39 -14.93 36.39
N PRO A 73 -35.02 -13.77 36.66
CA PRO A 73 -35.06 -12.67 35.69
C PRO A 73 -33.76 -11.86 35.58
N ASP A 74 -32.79 -12.03 36.48
CA ASP A 74 -31.65 -11.11 36.59
C ASP A 74 -30.32 -11.74 36.19
N ALA A 75 -30.23 -12.16 34.93
CA ALA A 75 -28.94 -12.43 34.29
C ALA A 75 -28.94 -12.03 32.81
N THR A 76 -29.49 -10.86 32.49
CA THR A 76 -29.00 -10.10 31.34
C THR A 76 -27.79 -9.30 31.83
N THR A 77 -26.63 -9.94 31.85
CA THR A 77 -25.39 -9.18 31.66
C THR A 77 -25.46 -8.67 30.22
N ASP A 78 -26.13 -7.54 30.05
CA ASP A 78 -25.95 -6.66 28.92
C ASP A 78 -24.49 -6.19 28.99
N SER A 79 -23.61 -7.04 28.48
CA SER A 79 -22.36 -6.57 27.91
C SER A 79 -22.77 -5.75 26.70
N GLU A 80 -23.20 -4.51 26.94
CA GLU A 80 -23.05 -3.43 25.98
C GLU A 80 -21.55 -3.30 25.73
N SER A 81 -21.02 -4.24 24.91
CA SER A 81 -19.90 -3.95 24.06
C SER A 81 -20.30 -2.68 23.33
N LYS A 82 -19.71 -1.55 23.74
CA LYS A 82 -19.67 -0.33 22.96
C LYS A 82 -19.34 -0.77 21.54
N ARG A 83 -20.35 -0.87 20.68
CA ARG A 83 -20.13 -0.95 19.24
C ARG A 83 -19.47 0.39 18.90
N GLU A 84 -18.15 0.37 18.80
CA GLU A 84 -17.44 1.42 18.12
C GLU A 84 -18.14 1.63 16.77
N PRO A 85 -18.41 2.88 16.37
CA PRO A 85 -19.08 3.12 15.10
C PRO A 85 -18.31 2.40 14.00
N ASP A 86 -18.97 1.49 13.27
CA ASP A 86 -18.39 0.81 12.12
C ASP A 86 -17.88 1.88 11.14
N ILE A 87 -16.56 2.08 11.10
CA ILE A 87 -15.94 3.01 10.16
C ILE A 87 -15.99 2.34 8.78
N VAL A 88 -16.96 2.73 7.97
CA VAL A 88 -17.04 2.25 6.58
C VAL A 88 -15.94 2.91 5.75
N LEU A 89 -14.98 2.12 5.29
CA LEU A 89 -13.90 2.56 4.40
C LEU A 89 -14.44 2.75 2.97
N THR A 90 -15.07 3.91 2.72
CA THR A 90 -15.52 4.26 1.37
C THR A 90 -14.35 4.69 0.48
N PRO A 91 -14.38 4.45 -0.84
CA PRO A 91 -13.31 4.90 -1.74
C PRO A 91 -13.05 6.39 -1.69
N VAL A 92 -14.09 7.21 -1.54
CA VAL A 92 -13.96 8.67 -1.39
C VAL A 92 -13.21 9.03 -0.11
N ALA A 93 -13.52 8.39 1.02
CA ALA A 93 -12.82 8.63 2.28
C ALA A 93 -11.35 8.17 2.18
N MET A 94 -11.09 7.03 1.55
CA MET A 94 -9.74 6.51 1.33
C MET A 94 -8.91 7.43 0.45
N MET A 95 -9.45 7.86 -0.70
CA MET A 95 -8.80 8.82 -1.59
C MET A 95 -8.51 10.14 -0.89
N ALA A 96 -9.47 10.68 -0.13
CA ALA A 96 -9.29 11.93 0.61
C ALA A 96 -8.19 11.80 1.67
N ASN A 97 -8.15 10.68 2.41
CA ASN A 97 -7.11 10.40 3.39
C ASN A 97 -5.72 10.30 2.75
N VAL A 98 -5.60 9.55 1.65
CA VAL A 98 -4.31 9.39 0.94
C VAL A 98 -3.86 10.73 0.36
N ALA A 99 -4.74 11.46 -0.32
CA ALA A 99 -4.40 12.78 -0.86
C ALA A 99 -4.00 13.78 0.24
N PHE A 100 -4.69 13.77 1.39
CA PHE A 100 -4.36 14.65 2.50
C PHE A 100 -3.00 14.31 3.12
N THR A 101 -2.77 13.04 3.46
CA THR A 101 -1.53 12.59 4.08
C THR A 101 -0.32 12.85 3.18
N GLN A 102 -0.41 12.50 1.89
CA GLN A 102 0.63 12.79 0.91
C GLN A 102 0.79 14.29 0.65
N GLY A 103 -0.31 15.05 0.62
CA GLY A 103 -0.27 16.50 0.50
C GLY A 103 0.45 17.17 1.67
N VAL A 104 0.26 16.69 2.90
CA VAL A 104 0.97 17.18 4.09
C VAL A 104 2.47 16.86 4.01
N ILE A 105 2.84 15.65 3.58
CA ILE A 105 4.24 15.26 3.39
C ILE A 105 4.89 16.15 2.34
N LEU A 106 4.28 16.26 1.16
CA LEU A 106 4.74 17.10 0.06
C LEU A 106 4.91 18.56 0.49
N PHE A 107 3.87 19.13 1.13
CA PHE A 107 3.92 20.50 1.63
C PHE A 107 5.03 20.69 2.65
N GLY A 108 5.19 19.77 3.61
CA GLY A 108 6.24 19.82 4.61
C GLY A 108 7.65 19.74 4.02
N LEU A 109 7.86 18.89 3.02
CA LEU A 109 9.14 18.77 2.32
C LEU A 109 9.46 20.03 1.50
N VAL A 110 8.49 20.59 0.77
CA VAL A 110 8.68 21.83 0.00
C VAL A 110 8.93 23.01 0.94
N LEU A 111 8.14 23.14 2.00
CA LEU A 111 8.28 24.22 2.98
C LEU A 111 9.64 24.14 3.68
N SER A 112 10.08 22.94 4.05
CA SER A 112 11.39 22.77 4.69
C SER A 112 12.56 23.00 3.73
N ALA A 113 12.46 22.54 2.47
CA ALA A 113 13.47 22.82 1.45
C ALA A 113 13.64 24.33 1.24
N TRP A 114 12.53 25.06 1.16
CA TRP A 114 12.52 26.52 1.10
C TRP A 114 13.12 27.16 2.35
N TYR A 115 12.67 26.74 3.54
CA TYR A 115 13.13 27.31 4.81
C TYR A 115 14.62 27.10 5.08
N PHE A 116 15.19 25.97 4.62
CA PHE A 116 16.60 25.62 4.79
C PHE A 116 17.48 26.01 3.60
N ASP A 117 16.97 26.81 2.64
CA ASP A 117 17.68 27.25 1.44
C ASP A 117 18.27 26.07 0.61
N ILE A 118 17.58 24.94 0.52
CA ILE A 118 18.05 23.80 -0.29
C ILE A 118 17.86 24.15 -1.77
N PRO A 119 18.93 24.10 -2.58
CA PRO A 119 18.85 24.50 -3.97
C PRO A 119 18.07 23.45 -4.77
N ALA A 120 17.25 23.91 -5.74
CA ALA A 120 16.30 23.05 -6.43
C ALA A 120 16.96 21.97 -7.31
N ASP A 121 18.18 22.22 -7.78
CA ASP A 121 19.00 21.27 -8.52
C ASP A 121 19.40 20.05 -7.69
N ALA A 122 19.49 20.19 -6.36
CA ALA A 122 19.75 19.07 -5.44
C ALA A 122 18.68 17.98 -5.50
N PHE A 123 17.46 18.32 -5.93
CA PHE A 123 16.37 17.35 -6.10
C PHE A 123 16.37 16.66 -7.46
N GLY A 124 17.24 17.07 -8.40
CA GLY A 124 17.38 16.48 -9.72
C GLY A 124 16.65 17.24 -10.83
N SER A 125 17.30 18.29 -11.35
CA SER A 125 16.79 19.08 -12.49
C SER A 125 16.88 18.37 -13.85
N GLY A 126 17.60 17.25 -13.93
CA GLY A 126 17.90 16.51 -15.16
C GLY A 126 19.09 17.07 -15.94
N ILE A 127 19.77 16.21 -16.68
CA ILE A 127 20.80 16.64 -17.65
C ILE A 127 20.10 16.94 -18.98
N GLY A 128 20.01 18.21 -19.36
CA GLY A 128 19.78 18.64 -20.75
C GLY A 128 18.45 18.23 -21.41
N THR A 129 17.51 17.62 -20.67
CA THR A 129 16.18 17.27 -21.18
C THR A 129 15.22 18.39 -20.84
N GLY A 130 14.74 19.12 -21.86
CA GLY A 130 13.63 20.06 -21.66
C GLY A 130 12.40 19.33 -21.10
N GLY A 131 11.52 20.03 -20.38
CA GLY A 131 10.40 19.41 -19.66
C GLY A 131 9.55 18.46 -20.50
N GLY A 132 9.29 18.78 -21.78
CA GLY A 132 8.56 17.89 -22.68
C GLY A 132 9.28 16.57 -22.99
N ALA A 133 10.62 16.60 -23.17
CA ALA A 133 11.39 15.38 -23.39
C ALA A 133 11.42 14.50 -22.13
N ALA A 134 11.55 15.11 -20.95
CA ALA A 134 11.47 14.40 -19.67
C ALA A 134 10.12 13.70 -19.49
N VAL A 135 9.01 14.35 -19.88
CA VAL A 135 7.68 13.71 -19.84
C VAL A 135 7.61 12.51 -20.79
N VAL A 136 8.08 12.63 -22.04
CA VAL A 136 8.06 11.50 -23.00
C VAL A 136 8.90 10.32 -22.50
N VAL A 137 10.10 10.59 -21.98
CA VAL A 137 10.97 9.55 -21.42
C VAL A 137 10.34 8.92 -20.18
N GLY A 138 9.76 9.73 -19.28
CA GLY A 138 9.05 9.26 -18.11
C GLY A 138 7.85 8.37 -18.46
N VAL A 139 7.05 8.74 -19.46
CA VAL A 139 5.93 7.92 -19.94
C VAL A 139 6.42 6.58 -20.48
N GLY A 140 7.42 6.58 -21.37
CA GLY A 140 7.99 5.34 -21.91
C GLY A 140 8.57 4.45 -20.81
N PHE A 141 9.29 5.03 -19.86
CA PHE A 141 9.85 4.31 -18.72
C PHE A 141 8.76 3.72 -17.82
N GLY A 142 7.71 4.50 -17.51
CA GLY A 142 6.57 4.05 -16.73
C GLY A 142 5.81 2.89 -17.38
N ILE A 143 5.58 2.94 -18.70
CA ILE A 143 4.95 1.83 -19.45
C ILE A 143 5.78 0.55 -19.35
N VAL A 144 7.10 0.65 -19.51
CA VAL A 144 8.00 -0.51 -19.39
C VAL A 144 7.96 -1.09 -17.99
N LEU A 145 7.99 -0.24 -16.96
CA LEU A 145 7.93 -0.67 -15.57
C LEU A 145 6.58 -1.29 -15.20
N TRP A 146 5.47 -0.72 -15.69
CA TRP A 146 4.15 -1.31 -15.54
C TRP A 146 4.09 -2.71 -16.17
N GLY A 147 4.57 -2.88 -17.41
CA GLY A 147 4.61 -4.20 -18.04
C GLY A 147 5.48 -5.21 -17.30
N ALA A 148 6.58 -4.76 -16.69
CA ALA A 148 7.41 -5.61 -15.83
C ALA A 148 6.72 -5.95 -14.49
N ASN A 149 5.91 -5.03 -13.95
CA ASN A 149 5.10 -5.28 -12.77
C ASN A 149 4.04 -6.34 -13.06
N GLU A 150 3.28 -6.19 -14.14
CA GLU A 150 2.25 -7.14 -14.58
C GLU A 150 2.81 -8.56 -14.78
N LEU A 151 4.00 -8.64 -15.39
CA LEU A 151 4.71 -9.91 -15.55
C LEU A 151 5.10 -10.51 -14.19
N SER A 152 5.53 -9.67 -13.25
CA SER A 152 5.87 -10.10 -11.89
C SER A 152 4.66 -10.64 -11.15
N THR A 153 3.49 -10.00 -11.29
CA THR A 153 2.20 -10.46 -10.77
C THR A 153 1.83 -11.83 -11.34
N THR A 154 1.87 -11.96 -12.66
CA THR A 154 1.56 -13.23 -13.35
C THR A 154 2.47 -14.38 -12.87
N VAL A 155 3.77 -14.10 -12.69
CA VAL A 155 4.73 -15.09 -12.18
C VAL A 155 4.47 -15.43 -10.72
N ALA A 156 4.15 -14.43 -9.89
CA ALA A 156 3.83 -14.62 -8.47
C ALA A 156 2.57 -15.49 -8.30
N ASP A 157 1.53 -15.24 -9.10
CA ASP A 157 0.30 -16.03 -9.09
C ASP A 157 0.55 -17.48 -9.51
N ALA A 158 1.37 -17.69 -10.55
CA ALA A 158 1.73 -19.01 -11.03
C ALA A 158 2.45 -19.88 -9.97
N VAL A 159 3.11 -19.25 -8.99
CA VAL A 159 3.79 -19.95 -7.88
C VAL A 159 3.04 -19.88 -6.56
N GLY A 160 1.79 -19.39 -6.56
CA GLY A 160 0.94 -19.29 -5.35
C GLY A 160 1.40 -18.21 -4.36
N ALA A 161 2.08 -17.17 -4.86
CA ALA A 161 2.68 -16.10 -4.08
C ALA A 161 2.01 -14.73 -4.35
N ALA A 162 0.69 -14.73 -4.60
CA ALA A 162 -0.09 -13.51 -4.84
C ALA A 162 0.13 -12.47 -3.72
N TYR A 163 0.16 -11.18 -4.09
CA TYR A 163 0.26 -10.07 -3.15
C TYR A 163 -1.12 -9.45 -2.89
N ASP A 164 -1.23 -8.64 -1.84
CA ASP A 164 -2.51 -8.02 -1.43
C ASP A 164 -2.82 -6.80 -2.33
N GLU A 165 -3.89 -6.88 -3.11
CA GLU A 165 -4.37 -5.84 -4.03
C GLU A 165 -5.45 -4.93 -3.40
N ARG A 166 -5.86 -5.20 -2.16
CA ARG A 166 -7.00 -4.57 -1.50
C ARG A 166 -6.89 -3.06 -1.37
N VAL A 167 -5.69 -2.52 -1.18
CA VAL A 167 -5.51 -1.05 -1.13
C VAL A 167 -5.87 -0.40 -2.47
N ARG A 168 -5.56 -1.07 -3.60
CA ARG A 168 -5.94 -0.61 -4.93
C ARG A 168 -7.46 -0.69 -5.10
N GLU A 169 -8.07 -1.82 -4.75
CA GLU A 169 -9.52 -2.02 -4.82
C GLU A 169 -10.29 -0.98 -3.97
N LEU A 170 -9.82 -0.72 -2.75
CA LEU A 170 -10.42 0.28 -1.85
C LEU A 170 -10.32 1.71 -2.37
N LEU A 171 -9.40 2.00 -3.28
CA LEU A 171 -9.24 3.32 -3.89
C LEU A 171 -9.99 3.45 -5.22
N ALA A 172 -10.47 2.35 -5.80
CA ALA A 172 -11.21 2.33 -7.06
C ALA A 172 -12.55 3.09 -6.92
N PRO A 173 -12.74 4.20 -7.64
CA PRO A 173 -13.98 4.97 -7.55
C PRO A 173 -15.14 4.31 -8.32
N GLU A 174 -16.36 4.50 -7.84
CA GLU A 174 -17.57 4.01 -8.54
C GLU A 174 -18.13 5.00 -9.57
N SER A 175 -17.63 6.24 -9.60
CA SER A 175 -18.17 7.34 -10.41
C SER A 175 -17.12 7.99 -11.29
N ILE A 176 -17.53 8.50 -12.46
CA ILE A 176 -16.66 9.24 -13.40
C ILE A 176 -15.94 10.40 -12.69
N GLY A 177 -16.65 11.15 -11.84
CA GLY A 177 -16.06 12.25 -11.07
C GLY A 177 -14.96 11.76 -10.11
N GLY A 178 -15.15 10.60 -9.48
CA GLY A 178 -14.13 9.96 -8.65
C GLY A 178 -12.90 9.55 -9.45
N TRP A 179 -13.07 9.01 -10.65
CA TRP A 179 -11.96 8.67 -11.56
C TRP A 179 -11.17 9.89 -12.02
N ILE A 180 -11.86 10.98 -12.36
CA ILE A 180 -11.21 12.26 -12.68
C ILE A 180 -10.40 12.75 -11.48
N ALA A 181 -10.93 12.64 -10.26
CA ALA A 181 -10.21 13.02 -9.04
C ALA A 181 -9.00 12.10 -8.79
N LEU A 182 -9.15 10.78 -8.98
CA LEU A 182 -8.08 9.81 -8.80
C LEU A 182 -6.90 10.11 -9.73
N PHE A 183 -7.14 10.14 -11.05
CA PHE A 183 -6.08 10.38 -12.03
C PHE A 183 -5.57 11.82 -12.05
N GLY A 184 -6.45 12.81 -11.83
CA GLY A 184 -6.09 14.22 -11.94
C GLY A 184 -5.49 14.83 -10.68
N VAL A 185 -5.72 14.24 -9.51
CA VAL A 185 -5.34 14.83 -8.21
C VAL A 185 -4.60 13.82 -7.33
N VAL A 186 -5.23 12.69 -7.03
CA VAL A 186 -4.71 11.75 -6.02
C VAL A 186 -3.41 11.10 -6.48
N LEU A 187 -3.40 10.44 -7.64
CA LEU A 187 -2.20 9.78 -8.17
C LEU A 187 -1.04 10.75 -8.45
N PRO A 188 -1.27 11.96 -9.02
CA PRO A 188 -0.22 12.96 -9.15
C PRO A 188 0.38 13.40 -7.82
N ILE A 189 -0.44 13.63 -6.78
CA ILE A 189 0.05 14.00 -5.45
C ILE A 189 0.91 12.87 -4.86
N ILE A 190 0.47 11.62 -4.97
CA ILE A 190 1.24 10.44 -4.52
C ILE A 190 2.59 10.42 -5.24
N ALA A 191 2.60 10.43 -6.57
CA ALA A 191 3.83 10.32 -7.36
C ALA A 191 4.81 11.45 -7.04
N VAL A 192 4.33 12.70 -6.96
CA VAL A 192 5.20 13.85 -6.63
C VAL A 192 5.72 13.75 -5.20
N SER A 193 4.85 13.46 -4.23
CA SER A 193 5.24 13.34 -2.82
C SER A 193 6.30 12.26 -2.61
N GLU A 194 6.06 11.07 -3.15
CA GLU A 194 6.93 9.93 -2.95
C GLU A 194 8.26 10.09 -3.69
N GLU A 195 8.26 10.51 -4.96
CA GLU A 195 9.51 10.76 -5.65
C GLU A 195 10.30 11.91 -5.00
N LEU A 196 9.63 12.98 -4.57
CA LEU A 196 10.31 14.07 -3.87
C LEU A 196 10.98 13.59 -2.57
N LEU A 197 10.30 12.74 -1.79
CA LEU A 197 10.87 12.17 -0.56
C LEU A 197 11.99 11.19 -0.87
N PHE A 198 11.69 10.14 -1.65
CA PHE A 198 12.58 8.99 -1.80
C PHE A 198 13.72 9.23 -2.79
N ARG A 199 13.53 10.06 -3.82
CA ARG A 199 14.56 10.31 -4.86
C ARG A 199 15.19 11.67 -4.68
N GLY A 200 14.38 12.71 -4.57
CA GLY A 200 14.89 14.07 -4.34
C GLY A 200 15.61 14.19 -3.00
N ALA A 201 14.86 14.04 -1.90
CA ALA A 201 15.34 14.37 -0.55
C ALA A 201 16.25 13.31 0.08
N LEU A 202 16.01 12.02 -0.18
CA LEU A 202 16.82 10.92 0.39
C LEU A 202 18.00 10.48 -0.49
N ILE A 203 18.05 10.87 -1.77
CA ILE A 203 19.17 10.55 -2.67
C ILE A 203 19.87 11.83 -3.13
N GLY A 204 19.18 12.70 -3.88
CA GLY A 204 19.80 13.88 -4.50
C GLY A 204 20.38 14.88 -3.49
N VAL A 205 19.59 15.27 -2.49
CA VAL A 205 20.02 16.25 -1.49
C VAL A 205 21.25 15.80 -0.70
N PRO A 206 21.33 14.57 -0.15
CA PRO A 206 22.53 14.12 0.55
C PRO A 206 23.73 13.84 -0.38
N GLU A 207 23.50 13.47 -1.63
CA GLU A 207 24.57 13.36 -2.63
C GLU A 207 25.22 14.73 -2.89
N MET A 208 24.41 15.75 -3.18
CA MET A 208 24.92 17.09 -3.46
C MET A 208 25.48 17.79 -2.22
N GLY A 209 24.80 17.67 -1.08
CA GLY A 209 25.15 18.38 0.16
C GLY A 209 26.36 17.81 0.89
N PHE A 210 26.62 16.50 0.76
CA PHE A 210 27.65 15.80 1.52
C PHE A 210 28.58 14.90 0.68
N GLY A 211 28.32 14.74 -0.62
CA GLY A 211 29.12 13.86 -1.48
C GLY A 211 28.96 12.37 -1.17
N LEU A 212 27.80 11.97 -0.61
CA LEU A 212 27.54 10.56 -0.29
C LEU A 212 27.40 9.73 -1.57
N ASN A 213 27.72 8.43 -1.46
CA ASN A 213 27.60 7.52 -2.60
C ASN A 213 26.13 7.35 -3.01
N VAL A 214 25.81 7.82 -4.21
CA VAL A 214 24.44 7.85 -4.75
C VAL A 214 23.79 6.46 -4.86
N TRP A 215 24.56 5.40 -5.16
CA TRP A 215 24.02 4.05 -5.31
C TRP A 215 23.72 3.40 -3.95
N VAL A 216 24.50 3.74 -2.92
CA VAL A 216 24.18 3.35 -1.53
C VAL A 216 22.89 4.02 -1.08
N LEU A 217 22.74 5.32 -1.36
CA LEU A 217 21.52 6.06 -1.07
C LEU A 217 20.31 5.49 -1.83
N ALA A 218 20.47 5.16 -3.12
CA ALA A 218 19.43 4.50 -3.91
C ALA A 218 18.99 3.19 -3.27
N PHE A 219 19.91 2.31 -2.91
CA PHE A 219 19.58 1.05 -2.25
C PHE A 219 18.83 1.25 -0.91
N LEU A 220 19.34 2.12 -0.04
CA LEU A 220 18.73 2.39 1.27
C LEU A 220 17.34 3.04 1.15
N SER A 221 17.20 3.99 0.23
CA SER A 221 15.93 4.65 -0.05
C SER A 221 14.90 3.67 -0.61
N SER A 222 15.29 2.78 -1.52
CA SER A 222 14.41 1.73 -2.05
C SER A 222 14.00 0.70 -0.99
N LEU A 223 14.89 0.35 -0.06
CA LEU A 223 14.52 -0.48 1.09
C LEU A 223 13.50 0.23 1.98
N ALA A 224 13.71 1.51 2.27
CA ALA A 224 12.76 2.29 3.05
C ALA A 224 11.40 2.42 2.33
N PHE A 225 11.41 2.65 1.01
CA PHE A 225 10.22 2.67 0.18
C PHE A 225 9.45 1.35 0.26
N ALA A 226 10.14 0.22 0.10
CA ALA A 226 9.57 -1.12 0.24
C ALA A 226 8.91 -1.33 1.60
N LEU A 227 9.58 -0.92 2.69
CA LEU A 227 9.04 -1.03 4.05
C LEU A 227 7.79 -0.16 4.29
N GLY A 228 7.63 0.93 3.54
CA GLY A 228 6.42 1.75 3.54
C GLY A 228 5.21 1.05 2.91
N HIS A 229 5.43 -0.04 2.18
CA HIS A 229 4.40 -0.77 1.45
C HIS A 229 4.03 -2.11 2.11
N GLY A 230 4.20 -2.22 3.43
CA GLY A 230 3.92 -3.44 4.19
C GLY A 230 2.51 -4.01 3.98
N ALA A 231 1.52 -3.17 3.68
CA ALA A 231 0.15 -3.57 3.38
C ALA A 231 0.01 -4.48 2.14
N GLN A 232 1.00 -4.54 1.26
CA GLN A 232 0.99 -5.40 0.07
C GLN A 232 1.44 -6.84 0.37
N GLY A 233 1.74 -7.16 1.63
CA GLY A 233 2.31 -8.46 2.01
C GLY A 233 3.77 -8.63 1.59
N ARG A 234 4.38 -9.77 1.95
CA ARG A 234 5.83 -9.98 1.83
C ARG A 234 6.33 -9.95 0.39
N VAL A 235 5.56 -10.52 -0.55
CA VAL A 235 5.92 -10.56 -1.97
C VAL A 235 5.78 -9.18 -2.59
N GLY A 236 4.67 -8.49 -2.31
CA GLY A 236 4.44 -7.10 -2.73
C GLY A 236 5.55 -6.16 -2.28
N VAL A 237 6.00 -6.27 -1.02
CA VAL A 237 7.15 -5.49 -0.52
C VAL A 237 8.43 -5.74 -1.34
N VAL A 238 8.70 -6.98 -1.75
CA VAL A 238 9.88 -7.30 -2.57
C VAL A 238 9.74 -6.72 -3.98
N VAL A 239 8.59 -6.91 -4.63
CA VAL A 239 8.31 -6.38 -5.98
C VAL A 239 8.37 -4.85 -5.97
N THR A 240 7.69 -4.21 -5.03
CA THR A 240 7.69 -2.75 -4.85
C THR A 240 9.07 -2.22 -4.50
N GLY A 241 9.86 -2.95 -3.72
CA GLY A 241 11.26 -2.61 -3.47
C GLY A 241 12.13 -2.69 -4.72
N ALA A 242 11.93 -3.71 -5.56
CA ALA A 242 12.63 -3.85 -6.83
C ALA A 242 12.25 -2.74 -7.82
N LEU A 243 10.96 -2.46 -8.00
CA LEU A 243 10.49 -1.32 -8.79
C LEU A 243 11.04 0.00 -8.24
N GLY A 244 11.02 0.14 -6.91
CA GLY A 244 11.57 1.31 -6.22
C GLY A 244 13.05 1.52 -6.50
N LEU A 245 13.82 0.43 -6.60
CA LEU A 245 15.24 0.44 -6.95
C LEU A 245 15.47 0.80 -8.43
N VAL A 246 14.63 0.30 -9.34
CA VAL A 246 14.73 0.65 -10.76
C VAL A 246 14.37 2.12 -10.99
N LEU A 247 13.34 2.65 -10.33
CA LEU A 247 13.02 4.08 -10.33
C LEU A 247 14.19 4.91 -9.75
N ALA A 248 14.78 4.48 -8.62
CA ALA A 248 15.95 5.15 -8.06
C ALA A 248 17.14 5.12 -9.05
N GLY A 249 17.39 4.00 -9.72
CA GLY A 249 18.39 3.91 -10.78
C GLY A 249 18.10 4.85 -11.97
N GLY A 250 16.84 4.94 -12.40
CA GLY A 250 16.40 5.89 -13.41
C GLY A 250 16.64 7.34 -13.01
N TYR A 251 16.35 7.68 -11.75
CA TYR A 251 16.67 8.99 -11.18
C TYR A 251 18.17 9.27 -11.20
N VAL A 252 19.00 8.33 -10.72
CA VAL A 252 20.46 8.49 -10.65
C VAL A 252 21.08 8.65 -12.04
N VAL A 253 20.65 7.85 -13.02
CA VAL A 253 21.19 7.88 -14.39
C VAL A 253 20.79 9.16 -15.13
N THR A 254 19.57 9.63 -14.94
CA THR A 254 19.05 10.80 -15.68
C THR A 254 19.30 12.12 -14.95
N GLY A 255 19.51 12.06 -13.63
CA GLY A 255 19.51 13.20 -12.73
C GLY A 255 18.17 13.94 -12.67
N SER A 256 17.07 13.36 -13.16
CA SER A 256 15.79 14.04 -13.37
C SER A 256 14.69 13.48 -12.47
N LEU A 257 14.21 14.32 -11.55
CA LEU A 257 13.05 13.98 -10.73
C LEU A 257 11.77 13.88 -11.55
N LEU A 258 11.62 14.75 -12.56
CA LEU A 258 10.42 14.78 -13.39
C LEU A 258 10.22 13.47 -14.16
N ILE A 259 11.30 12.87 -14.68
CA ILE A 259 11.21 11.57 -15.39
C ILE A 259 10.62 10.50 -14.48
N VAL A 260 11.12 10.38 -13.25
CA VAL A 260 10.65 9.34 -12.32
C VAL A 260 9.28 9.65 -11.72
N ILE A 261 8.92 10.93 -11.51
CA ILE A 261 7.56 11.34 -11.14
C ILE A 261 6.57 10.86 -12.20
N VAL A 262 6.86 11.15 -13.47
CA VAL A 262 5.97 10.77 -14.58
C VAL A 262 5.93 9.25 -14.73
N ALA A 263 7.07 8.56 -14.62
CA ALA A 263 7.10 7.10 -14.70
C ALA A 263 6.26 6.46 -13.59
N HIS A 264 6.43 6.91 -12.34
CA HIS A 264 5.65 6.42 -11.21
C HIS A 264 4.15 6.71 -11.38
N TYR A 265 3.78 7.94 -11.77
CA TYR A 265 2.39 8.27 -12.08
C TYR A 265 1.80 7.32 -13.13
N VAL A 266 2.54 7.04 -14.21
CA VAL A 266 2.08 6.15 -15.28
C VAL A 266 1.92 4.72 -14.81
N ILE A 267 2.82 4.19 -13.99
CA ILE A 267 2.67 2.85 -13.40
C ILE A 267 1.34 2.78 -12.64
N ASN A 268 1.13 3.69 -11.69
CA ASN A 268 -0.08 3.69 -10.86
C ASN A 268 -1.33 3.91 -11.73
N ALA A 269 -1.28 4.82 -12.69
CA ALA A 269 -2.42 5.09 -13.55
C ALA A 269 -2.81 3.87 -14.40
N LEU A 270 -1.83 3.14 -14.94
CA LEU A 270 -2.10 1.94 -15.73
C LEU A 270 -2.61 0.79 -14.87
N GLU A 271 -2.06 0.60 -13.65
CA GLU A 271 -2.59 -0.39 -12.69
C GLU A 271 -4.09 -0.19 -12.44
N PHE A 272 -4.50 1.04 -12.09
CA PHE A 272 -5.92 1.34 -11.87
C PHE A 272 -6.74 1.26 -13.17
N ALA A 273 -6.23 1.76 -14.29
CA ALA A 273 -6.96 1.78 -15.56
C ALA A 273 -7.21 0.37 -16.11
N VAL A 274 -6.29 -0.56 -15.90
CA VAL A 274 -6.39 -1.93 -16.44
C VAL A 274 -7.21 -2.82 -15.52
N HIS A 275 -6.98 -2.73 -14.20
CA HIS A 275 -7.57 -3.70 -13.27
C HIS A 275 -8.90 -3.26 -12.66
N GLU A 276 -9.15 -1.95 -12.54
CA GLU A 276 -10.31 -1.43 -11.80
C GLU A 276 -11.34 -0.72 -12.70
N LEU A 277 -10.89 -0.05 -13.76
CA LEU A 277 -11.78 0.70 -14.65
C LEU A 277 -12.81 -0.17 -15.40
N PRO A 278 -12.48 -1.41 -15.87
CA PRO A 278 -13.44 -2.27 -16.55
C PRO A 278 -14.61 -2.75 -15.66
N ALA A 279 -14.49 -2.63 -14.33
CA ALA A 279 -15.54 -3.04 -13.40
C ALA A 279 -16.75 -2.07 -13.39
N ILE A 280 -16.63 -0.89 -14.01
CA ILE A 280 -17.73 0.06 -14.13
C ILE A 280 -18.62 -0.35 -15.31
N SER A 281 -19.82 -0.84 -14.99
CA SER A 281 -20.91 -0.90 -15.98
C SER A 281 -21.42 0.52 -16.23
N ILE A 282 -20.99 1.14 -17.34
CA ILE A 282 -21.51 2.44 -17.81
C ILE A 282 -22.90 2.26 -18.43
#